data_AF-A0A369GMT0-F1
#
_entry.id   AF-A0A369GMT0-F1
#
_cell.length_a   1.000
_cell.length_b   1.000
_cell.length_c   1.000
_cell.angle_alpha   90.00
_cell.angle_beta   90.00
_cell.angle_gamma   90.00
#
_symmetry.space_group_name_H-M   'P 1'
#
loop_
_entity.id
_entity.type
_entity.pdbx_description
1 polymer ?
#
loop_
_entity_poly.entity_id
_entity_poly.type
_entity_poly.pdbx_seq_one_letter_code
_entity_poly.pdbx_strand_id
1 'polypeptide(L)'
;MRFNAVTITVVCLPGTYALLSTPDDFAQLASQDGGGVRIMAKDTYEDLVSWPSRGSPDDFERRSGQRVLQDDITDWPARGSSKDRDQRGGHQVLPDASDDKATDWPERGSEEDRDNRHQQVSDHEHDGTATFVPDWNNPHVNILDNLRDHAKKFVKFFGPKPVQELGFTKRLVTGRHEFRPPNFEAGDQRGPCPGLNALANHNYIPRNGVVNTFQVIFAINRVYGVSVDLGAVLSALSTVWAGIPVSINPRWSINGSTPLVSYPFHGFLGALGEPRGITAGHNLLESDSSNTRADVYATGKVGDNFRLRLSRWIEWYNMSPDPVGNYNWWVMSKRGVKAFEDSKRDNPFFWRGPVSGLIIANGVLTLPPALMSNHSIMGLNPLGHLTKDIIKSFYGIYGEEPNFEYREGWERIPNNWYRRPTDYTLAEFLLGGQAMATMHPQLFSLGGNIGRVNTFTGLDLSDLFGGAFHSYNLLRGNASICVGLQVLKTLTPSPFSSVYANFVVPLKLIEDAINPLFKVMNCPIFEDLSKGGTTVWDAIKGRFPGAKMGPFPY
;
A
#
# COMPACT_ATOMS: atom_id res chain seq x y z
N MET A 1 38.37 26.32 -25.77
CA MET A 1 37.47 25.26 -25.26
C MET A 1 36.83 25.78 -23.98
N ARG A 2 35.51 26.01 -23.98
CA ARG A 2 34.74 26.41 -22.80
C ARG A 2 34.01 25.17 -22.28
N PHE A 3 34.31 24.73 -21.06
CA PHE A 3 33.53 23.71 -20.37
C PHE A 3 32.39 24.41 -19.61
N ASN A 4 31.14 24.09 -19.96
CA ASN A 4 29.97 24.48 -19.20
C ASN A 4 29.81 23.48 -18.05
N ALA A 5 29.90 23.96 -16.80
CA ALA A 5 29.56 23.20 -15.62
C ALA A 5 28.02 23.08 -15.50
N VAL A 6 27.53 21.85 -15.31
CA VAL A 6 26.13 21.56 -15.00
C VAL A 6 26.00 21.51 -13.47
N THR A 7 25.28 22.46 -12.89
CA THR A 7 24.92 22.46 -11.46
C THR A 7 23.74 21.51 -11.25
N ILE A 8 23.94 20.43 -10.49
CA ILE A 8 22.87 19.54 -10.03
C ILE A 8 22.44 20.00 -8.64
N THR A 9 21.24 20.58 -8.52
CA THR A 9 20.63 20.89 -7.22
C THR A 9 19.81 19.69 -6.77
N VAL A 10 20.33 18.94 -5.79
CA VAL A 10 19.58 17.88 -5.11
C VAL A 10 18.78 18.52 -3.98
N VAL A 11 17.46 18.53 -4.09
CA VAL A 11 16.57 18.91 -2.99
C VAL A 11 16.39 17.67 -2.10
N CYS A 12 17.14 17.62 -0.99
CA CYS A 12 16.95 16.62 0.05
C CYS A 12 15.70 16.96 0.87
N LEU A 13 14.68 16.10 0.82
CA LEU A 13 13.59 16.11 1.80
C LEU A 13 14.05 15.34 3.06
N PRO A 14 13.65 15.77 4.26
CA PRO A 14 14.03 15.09 5.50
C PRO A 14 13.41 13.67 5.52
N GLY A 15 14.28 12.64 5.54
CA GLY A 15 13.87 11.24 5.69
C GLY A 15 14.25 10.28 4.56
N THR A 16 14.93 10.71 3.50
CA THR A 16 15.43 9.81 2.45
C THR A 16 16.88 9.39 2.71
N TYR A 17 17.13 8.10 2.91
CA TYR A 17 18.48 7.54 2.79
C TYR A 17 18.78 7.31 1.30
N ALA A 18 19.77 8.01 0.77
CA ALA A 18 20.32 7.72 -0.55
C ALA A 18 21.13 6.41 -0.48
N LEU A 19 20.81 5.46 -1.35
CA LEU A 19 21.70 4.35 -1.68
C LEU A 19 22.76 4.87 -2.65
N LEU A 20 23.99 5.08 -2.17
CA LEU A 20 25.17 5.23 -3.03
C LEU A 20 26.00 3.95 -2.93
N SER A 21 26.32 3.41 -4.10
CA SER A 21 27.13 2.22 -4.29
C SER A 21 28.61 2.62 -4.29
N THR A 22 29.38 1.97 -3.40
CA THR A 22 30.86 1.90 -3.24
C THR A 22 31.50 2.76 -2.13
N PRO A 23 32.60 2.26 -1.49
CA PRO A 23 33.21 2.89 -0.31
C PRO A 23 34.02 4.17 -0.56
N ASP A 24 34.39 4.44 -1.82
CA ASP A 24 35.40 5.47 -2.13
C ASP A 24 34.85 6.91 -2.23
N ASP A 25 33.52 7.09 -2.30
CA ASP A 25 32.89 8.42 -2.36
C ASP A 25 32.71 9.09 -0.98
N PHE A 26 33.10 8.43 0.12
CA PHE A 26 32.98 8.99 1.47
C PHE A 26 34.00 10.10 1.78
N ALA A 27 35.14 10.16 1.09
CA ALA A 27 36.22 11.07 1.46
C ALA A 27 36.06 12.51 0.94
N GLN A 28 35.20 12.75 -0.07
CA GLN A 28 35.10 14.07 -0.72
C GLN A 28 33.92 14.94 -0.29
N LEU A 29 32.93 14.39 0.42
CA LEU A 29 31.71 15.13 0.82
C LEU A 29 31.76 15.72 2.23
N ALA A 30 32.81 15.45 3.01
CA ALA A 30 32.89 15.84 4.42
C ALA A 30 33.49 17.24 4.68
N SER A 31 33.81 18.04 3.66
CA SER A 31 34.51 19.32 3.85
C SER A 31 33.72 20.59 3.53
N GLN A 32 32.47 20.50 3.06
CA GLN A 32 31.69 21.70 2.75
C GLN A 32 30.23 21.57 3.21
N ASP A 33 29.84 22.58 4.01
CA ASP A 33 28.50 22.91 4.52
C ASP A 33 28.06 22.25 5.85
N GLY A 34 28.20 23.05 6.92
CA GLY A 34 27.85 22.76 8.30
C GLY A 34 26.34 22.71 8.57
N GLY A 35 25.69 21.61 8.17
CA GLY A 35 24.38 21.20 8.65
C GLY A 35 24.50 19.96 9.54
N GLY A 36 23.98 20.02 10.77
CA GLY A 36 24.20 19.02 11.82
C GLY A 36 23.86 17.58 11.44
N VAL A 37 24.89 16.78 11.20
CA VAL A 37 24.88 15.32 11.28
C VAL A 37 25.39 14.93 12.66
N ARG A 38 24.64 14.16 13.45
CA ARG A 38 25.22 13.47 14.62
C ARG A 38 26.02 12.28 14.11
N ILE A 39 27.32 12.46 14.00
CA ILE A 39 28.30 11.42 13.65
C ILE A 39 28.61 10.64 14.93
N MET A 40 28.43 9.30 14.93
CA MET A 40 29.06 8.47 15.97
C MET A 40 30.57 8.57 15.80
N ALA A 41 31.29 8.91 16.87
CA ALA A 41 32.75 9.00 16.86
C ALA A 41 33.35 7.70 16.31
N LYS A 42 34.42 7.80 15.51
CA LYS A 42 35.12 6.67 14.89
C LYS A 42 35.48 5.58 15.92
N ASP A 43 35.80 6.02 17.11
CA ASP A 43 36.15 5.25 18.30
C ASP A 43 35.02 4.28 18.69
N THR A 44 33.76 4.72 18.57
CA THR A 44 32.55 3.92 18.85
C THR A 44 32.31 2.80 17.83
N TYR A 45 32.71 3.00 16.57
CA TYR A 45 32.59 1.99 15.53
C TYR A 45 33.67 0.91 15.68
N GLU A 46 34.90 1.31 15.99
CA GLU A 46 35.99 0.37 16.26
C GLU A 46 35.76 -0.43 17.57
N ASP A 47 35.12 0.16 18.58
CA ASP A 47 34.69 -0.55 19.80
C ASP A 47 33.57 -1.58 19.54
N LEU A 48 32.67 -1.31 18.59
CA LEU A 48 31.59 -2.23 18.18
C LEU A 48 32.10 -3.42 17.36
N VAL A 49 33.13 -3.20 16.55
CA VAL A 49 33.75 -4.26 15.73
C VAL A 49 34.73 -5.11 16.57
N SER A 50 35.31 -4.56 17.63
CA SER A 50 36.20 -5.26 18.56
C SER A 50 35.51 -5.79 19.83
N TRP A 51 34.17 -5.79 19.85
CA TRP A 51 33.41 -6.19 21.03
C TRP A 51 33.56 -7.71 21.27
N PRO A 52 33.83 -8.17 22.52
CA PRO A 52 33.97 -9.59 22.80
C PRO A 52 32.70 -10.37 22.48
N SER A 53 32.86 -11.68 22.23
CA SER A 53 31.74 -12.59 21.98
C SER A 53 30.71 -12.50 23.11
N ARG A 54 29.43 -12.36 22.74
CA ARG A 54 28.35 -12.14 23.70
C ARG A 54 28.30 -13.24 24.76
N GLY A 55 28.43 -12.87 26.03
CA GLY A 55 28.47 -13.79 27.18
C GLY A 55 29.87 -14.22 27.63
N SER A 56 30.95 -13.68 27.06
CA SER A 56 32.31 -13.89 27.59
C SER A 56 32.54 -13.11 28.89
N PRO A 57 33.49 -13.53 29.75
CA PRO A 57 33.87 -12.76 30.95
C PRO A 57 34.21 -11.30 30.65
N ASP A 58 34.90 -11.05 29.54
CA ASP A 58 35.26 -9.70 29.08
C ASP A 58 34.04 -8.87 28.64
N ASP A 59 32.99 -9.50 28.06
CA ASP A 59 31.70 -8.83 27.76
C ASP A 59 30.98 -8.42 29.05
N PHE A 60 31.08 -9.22 30.12
CA PHE A 60 30.50 -8.89 31.43
C PHE A 60 31.27 -7.79 32.17
N GLU A 61 32.60 -7.81 32.17
CA GLU A 61 33.42 -6.74 32.76
C GLU A 61 33.21 -5.39 32.04
N ARG A 62 33.24 -5.37 30.70
CA ARG A 62 33.04 -4.12 29.94
C ARG A 62 31.65 -3.50 30.14
N ARG A 63 30.61 -4.32 30.33
CA ARG A 63 29.24 -3.86 30.62
C ARG A 63 29.06 -3.35 32.05
N SER A 64 29.83 -3.88 33.00
CA SER A 64 29.80 -3.42 34.39
C SER A 64 30.59 -2.13 34.61
N GLY A 65 31.65 -1.89 33.83
CA GLY A 65 32.48 -0.68 33.87
C GLY A 65 31.86 0.60 33.29
N GLN A 66 30.76 0.51 32.51
CA GLN A 66 30.08 1.68 31.92
C GLN A 66 29.03 2.34 32.84
N ARG A 67 28.94 1.96 34.12
CA ARG A 67 28.12 2.67 35.12
C ARG A 67 28.86 3.83 35.78
N VAL A 68 29.12 4.93 35.06
CA VAL A 68 29.22 6.26 35.69
C VAL A 68 28.86 7.33 34.66
N LEU A 69 27.58 7.73 34.66
CA LEU A 69 27.07 9.10 34.49
C LEU A 69 25.59 9.01 34.89
N GLN A 70 25.38 8.89 36.20
CA GLN A 70 24.08 8.81 36.83
C GLN A 70 24.16 9.68 38.08
N ASP A 71 23.65 10.89 37.99
CA ASP A 71 23.16 11.63 39.14
C ASP A 71 21.65 11.81 38.98
N ASP A 72 20.96 11.54 40.08
CA ASP A 72 19.51 11.58 40.34
C ASP A 72 18.63 10.42 39.85
N ILE A 73 18.89 9.21 40.40
CA ILE A 73 17.81 8.24 40.64
C ILE A 73 16.95 8.77 41.80
N THR A 74 15.74 9.21 41.49
CA THR A 74 14.65 9.27 42.46
C THR A 74 14.07 7.87 42.63
N ASP A 75 14.02 7.38 43.88
CA ASP A 75 13.42 6.11 44.26
C ASP A 75 11.96 6.03 43.79
N TRP A 76 11.69 5.17 42.80
CA TRP A 76 10.33 4.86 42.38
C TRP A 76 9.69 3.93 43.41
N PRO A 77 8.51 4.25 43.95
CA PRO A 77 7.82 3.36 44.88
C PRO A 77 7.36 2.08 44.18
N ALA A 78 7.27 0.99 44.93
CA ALA A 78 6.83 -0.31 44.42
C ALA A 78 5.50 -0.19 43.68
N ARG A 79 5.43 -0.81 42.49
CA ARG A 79 4.30 -0.74 41.56
C ARG A 79 3.03 -1.27 42.25
N GLY A 80 2.01 -0.43 42.39
CA GLY A 80 0.77 -0.74 43.12
C GLY A 80 0.67 -0.20 44.55
N SER A 81 1.68 0.52 45.05
CA SER A 81 1.58 1.25 46.33
C SER A 81 0.70 2.50 46.22
N SER A 82 0.20 2.99 47.36
CA SER A 82 -0.62 4.23 47.42
C SER A 82 0.07 5.43 46.76
N LYS A 83 1.40 5.55 46.85
CA LYS A 83 2.18 6.63 46.21
C LYS A 83 2.25 6.53 44.67
N ASP A 84 2.12 5.35 44.06
CA ASP A 84 2.09 5.16 42.59
C ASP A 84 0.70 5.51 42.01
N ARG A 85 -0.36 5.47 42.84
CA ARG A 85 -1.73 5.84 42.43
C ARG A 85 -1.92 7.36 42.33
N ASP A 86 -1.39 8.11 43.29
CA ASP A 86 -1.56 9.58 43.32
C ASP A 86 -0.79 10.30 42.20
N GLN A 87 0.34 9.74 41.73
CA GLN A 87 1.13 10.33 40.65
C GLN A 87 0.55 10.11 39.24
N ARG A 88 -0.41 9.19 39.07
CA ARG A 88 -1.08 8.95 37.77
C ARG A 88 -2.39 9.72 37.61
N GLY A 89 -2.87 10.38 38.65
CA GLY A 89 -4.04 11.24 38.61
C GLY A 89 -3.65 12.72 38.62
N GLY A 90 -3.64 13.37 37.45
CA GLY A 90 -3.70 14.84 37.41
C GLY A 90 -3.05 15.48 36.19
N HIS A 91 -3.89 15.83 35.20
CA HIS A 91 -4.06 17.19 34.68
C HIS A 91 -5.27 17.15 33.70
N GLN A 92 -6.48 17.14 34.27
CA GLN A 92 -7.68 17.58 33.56
C GLN A 92 -8.02 18.97 34.09
N VAL A 93 -8.03 19.95 33.18
CA VAL A 93 -8.63 21.26 33.42
C VAL A 93 -10.11 21.12 33.08
N LEU A 94 -10.97 21.35 34.07
CA LEU A 94 -12.43 21.43 33.96
C LEU A 94 -12.85 22.67 33.15
N PRO A 95 -14.09 22.67 32.61
CA PRO A 95 -15.09 23.48 33.31
C PRO A 95 -16.44 22.79 33.51
N ASP A 96 -17.07 23.24 34.59
CA ASP A 96 -18.44 23.15 35.07
C ASP A 96 -19.01 21.82 35.58
N ALA A 97 -19.43 21.92 36.85
CA ALA A 97 -20.00 20.92 37.70
C ALA A 97 -21.53 20.90 37.59
N SER A 98 -22.10 19.70 37.47
CA SER A 98 -23.28 19.25 38.22
C SER A 98 -23.71 17.87 37.73
N ASP A 99 -23.23 16.81 38.38
CA ASP A 99 -24.06 15.73 38.94
C ASP A 99 -23.16 14.54 39.34
N ASP A 100 -23.07 14.34 40.66
CA ASP A 100 -22.43 13.21 41.32
C ASP A 100 -23.22 11.92 41.07
N LYS A 101 -22.67 11.04 40.23
CA LYS A 101 -22.72 9.58 40.43
C LYS A 101 -21.39 8.97 40.01
N ALA A 102 -20.50 8.77 40.97
CA ALA A 102 -19.33 7.92 40.81
C ALA A 102 -19.82 6.51 40.37
N THR A 103 -19.52 6.13 39.14
CA THR A 103 -19.75 4.77 38.65
C THR A 103 -18.67 3.89 39.25
N ASP A 104 -19.06 3.12 40.27
CA ASP A 104 -18.20 2.13 40.92
C ASP A 104 -17.95 1.00 39.91
N TRP A 105 -16.73 0.90 39.40
CA TRP A 105 -16.35 -0.18 38.49
C TRP A 105 -15.90 -1.37 39.34
N PRO A 106 -16.45 -2.58 39.12
CA PRO A 106 -16.05 -3.75 39.90
C PRO A 106 -14.56 -4.08 39.70
N GLU A 107 -13.93 -4.63 40.73
CA GLU A 107 -12.50 -4.96 40.70
C GLU A 107 -12.16 -5.85 39.51
N ARG A 108 -11.07 -5.49 38.80
CA ARG A 108 -10.65 -6.15 37.57
C ARG A 108 -10.30 -7.62 37.85
N GLY A 109 -11.14 -8.54 37.38
CA GLY A 109 -11.03 -9.99 37.57
C GLY A 109 -12.09 -10.63 38.46
N SER A 110 -13.00 -9.85 39.06
CA SER A 110 -14.15 -10.35 39.82
C SER A 110 -15.19 -11.05 38.94
N GLU A 111 -16.09 -11.82 39.56
CA GLU A 111 -17.18 -12.52 38.88
C GLU A 111 -18.14 -11.52 38.19
N GLU A 112 -18.42 -10.39 38.84
CA GLU A 112 -19.17 -9.25 38.29
C GLU A 112 -18.46 -8.57 37.09
N ASP A 113 -17.12 -8.51 37.07
CA ASP A 113 -16.31 -8.04 35.92
C ASP A 113 -16.24 -9.11 34.79
N ARG A 114 -16.53 -10.39 35.07
CA ARG A 114 -16.68 -11.43 34.04
C ARG A 114 -18.06 -11.38 33.40
N ASP A 115 -19.12 -11.20 34.18
CA ASP A 115 -20.49 -11.12 33.65
C ASP A 115 -20.72 -9.83 32.86
N ASN A 116 -20.15 -8.69 33.29
CA ASN A 116 -20.15 -7.46 32.50
C ASN A 116 -19.35 -7.59 31.19
N ARG A 117 -18.31 -8.43 31.14
CA ARG A 117 -17.59 -8.75 29.90
C ARG A 117 -18.30 -9.77 29.02
N HIS A 118 -19.23 -10.56 29.57
CA HIS A 118 -20.02 -11.52 28.81
C HIS A 118 -21.35 -10.95 28.29
N GLN A 119 -21.92 -9.92 28.93
CA GLN A 119 -23.05 -9.16 28.37
C GLN A 119 -22.68 -8.31 27.14
N GLN A 120 -21.40 -7.99 26.93
CA GLN A 120 -20.90 -7.40 25.68
C GLN A 120 -20.67 -8.42 24.54
N VAL A 121 -21.06 -9.69 24.72
CA VAL A 121 -20.86 -10.77 23.74
C VAL A 121 -22.17 -11.16 23.03
N SER A 122 -23.20 -10.31 23.08
CA SER A 122 -24.44 -10.47 22.29
C SER A 122 -24.68 -9.43 21.21
N ASP A 123 -23.64 -8.67 20.81
CA ASP A 123 -23.69 -7.81 19.63
C ASP A 123 -23.51 -8.64 18.35
N HIS A 124 -24.54 -9.38 17.97
CA HIS A 124 -24.64 -10.05 16.69
C HIS A 124 -24.79 -9.08 15.49
N GLU A 125 -24.71 -7.76 15.68
CA GLU A 125 -24.98 -6.76 14.62
C GLU A 125 -24.09 -5.50 14.60
N HIS A 126 -22.99 -5.41 15.35
CA HIS A 126 -22.06 -4.28 15.23
C HIS A 126 -20.69 -4.70 14.71
N ASP A 127 -20.47 -4.51 13.41
CA ASP A 127 -19.26 -4.81 12.63
C ASP A 127 -17.99 -4.01 13.02
N GLY A 128 -18.02 -3.28 14.15
CA GLY A 128 -16.92 -2.48 14.64
C GLY A 128 -16.48 -1.36 13.69
N THR A 129 -17.34 -0.96 12.74
CA THR A 129 -17.07 0.19 11.88
C THR A 129 -17.42 1.48 12.60
N ALA A 130 -16.41 2.27 12.98
CA ALA A 130 -16.64 3.69 13.11
C ALA A 130 -16.94 4.21 11.69
N THR A 131 -18.18 4.58 11.41
CA THR A 131 -18.55 5.24 10.16
C THR A 131 -17.87 6.61 10.12
N PHE A 132 -16.87 6.77 9.25
CA PHE A 132 -16.31 8.08 8.96
C PHE A 132 -17.28 8.84 8.07
N VAL A 133 -17.83 9.93 8.60
CA VAL A 133 -18.68 10.86 7.87
C VAL A 133 -17.93 12.19 7.79
N PRO A 134 -17.24 12.50 6.67
CA PRO A 134 -16.73 13.83 6.38
C PRO A 134 -17.79 14.92 6.56
N ASP A 135 -17.37 16.15 6.86
CA ASP A 135 -18.22 17.32 6.69
C ASP A 135 -18.46 17.56 5.19
N TRP A 136 -19.50 16.92 4.68
CA TRP A 136 -19.87 16.90 3.26
C TRP A 136 -20.21 18.27 2.68
N ASN A 137 -20.55 19.24 3.53
CA ASN A 137 -21.02 20.56 3.12
C ASN A 137 -19.90 21.59 2.99
N ASN A 138 -18.65 21.22 3.29
CA ASN A 138 -17.52 22.13 3.24
C ASN A 138 -16.58 21.84 2.05
N PRO A 139 -16.74 22.55 0.91
CA PRO A 139 -15.91 22.33 -0.27
C PRO A 139 -14.44 22.71 -0.05
N HIS A 140 -14.11 23.47 1.00
CA HIS A 140 -12.75 23.91 1.32
C HIS A 140 -11.99 22.95 2.24
N VAL A 141 -12.66 21.94 2.78
CA VAL A 141 -12.03 20.95 3.67
C VAL A 141 -11.19 19.97 2.85
N ASN A 142 -9.91 19.81 3.22
CA ASN A 142 -9.06 18.75 2.70
C ASN A 142 -9.51 17.41 3.32
N ILE A 143 -9.96 16.47 2.49
CA ILE A 143 -10.54 15.21 3.00
C ILE A 143 -9.44 14.34 3.63
N LEU A 144 -8.20 14.41 3.14
CA LEU A 144 -7.07 13.68 3.72
C LEU A 144 -6.72 14.16 5.12
N ASP A 145 -6.80 15.47 5.39
CA ASP A 145 -6.52 15.99 6.73
C ASP A 145 -7.62 15.57 7.71
N ASN A 146 -8.88 15.58 7.29
CA ASN A 146 -9.98 14.99 8.08
C ASN A 146 -9.79 13.48 8.30
N LEU A 147 -9.36 12.73 7.29
CA LEU A 147 -9.05 11.31 7.41
C LEU A 147 -7.88 11.07 8.38
N ARG A 148 -6.84 11.90 8.33
CA ARG A 148 -5.70 11.84 9.26
C ARG A 148 -6.13 12.16 10.68
N ASP A 149 -6.97 13.17 10.87
CA ASP A 149 -7.48 13.53 12.19
C ASP A 149 -8.46 12.49 12.74
N HIS A 150 -9.28 11.89 11.88
CA HIS A 150 -10.09 10.75 12.25
C HIS A 150 -9.22 9.52 12.55
N ALA A 151 -8.15 9.27 11.79
CA ALA A 151 -7.18 8.20 12.08
C ALA A 151 -6.53 8.38 13.46
N LYS A 152 -6.22 9.62 13.86
CA LYS A 152 -5.73 9.93 15.22
C LYS A 152 -6.78 9.58 16.28
N LYS A 153 -8.07 9.81 16.02
CA LYS A 153 -9.18 9.40 16.91
C LYS A 153 -9.43 7.88 16.90
N PHE A 154 -9.16 7.20 15.79
CA PHE A 154 -9.30 5.75 15.59
C PHE A 154 -8.35 4.93 16.50
N VAL A 155 -7.25 5.54 16.97
CA VAL A 155 -6.37 4.99 18.03
C VAL A 155 -7.15 4.64 19.30
N LYS A 156 -8.26 5.35 19.58
CA LYS A 156 -9.12 5.09 20.75
C LYS A 156 -9.95 3.81 20.61
N PHE A 157 -10.29 3.40 19.38
CA PHE A 157 -11.15 2.23 19.12
C PHE A 157 -10.33 0.94 18.91
N PHE A 158 -9.20 1.03 18.22
CA PHE A 158 -8.35 -0.14 17.89
C PHE A 158 -7.02 -0.19 18.65
N GLY A 159 -6.74 0.77 19.53
CA GLY A 159 -5.49 0.89 20.29
C GLY A 159 -4.33 1.50 19.48
N PRO A 160 -3.14 1.68 20.10
CA PRO A 160 -1.96 2.26 19.46
C PRO A 160 -1.51 1.47 18.22
N LYS A 161 -0.93 2.16 17.22
CA LYS A 161 -0.38 1.56 15.97
C LYS A 161 0.54 0.37 16.30
N PRO A 162 0.68 -0.65 15.42
CA PRO A 162 1.50 -1.83 15.68
C PRO A 162 2.98 -1.44 15.68
N VAL A 163 3.44 -0.80 16.73
CA VAL A 163 4.83 -0.40 16.85
C VAL A 163 5.33 -1.10 18.10
N GLN A 164 5.98 -2.24 17.84
CA GLN A 164 7.05 -2.77 18.70
C GLN A 164 6.63 -3.35 20.07
N GLU A 165 5.34 -3.55 20.35
CA GLU A 165 4.92 -4.30 21.55
C GLU A 165 5.10 -5.82 21.39
N LEU A 166 5.80 -6.45 22.35
CA LEU A 166 5.91 -7.91 22.45
C LEU A 166 4.50 -8.55 22.50
N GLY A 167 4.25 -9.52 21.62
CA GLY A 167 2.96 -10.22 21.55
C GLY A 167 1.87 -9.52 20.72
N PHE A 168 2.13 -8.36 20.12
CA PHE A 168 1.17 -7.69 19.23
C PHE A 168 0.88 -8.52 17.97
N THR A 169 1.88 -9.20 17.41
CA THR A 169 1.71 -10.07 16.23
C THR A 169 0.79 -11.25 16.51
N LYS A 170 0.84 -11.81 17.73
CA LYS A 170 -0.16 -12.77 18.19
C LYS A 170 -1.56 -12.12 18.19
N ARG A 171 -1.71 -10.90 18.73
CA ARG A 171 -3.00 -10.17 18.71
C ARG A 171 -3.51 -9.88 17.28
N LEU A 172 -2.63 -9.74 16.28
CA LEU A 172 -3.04 -9.53 14.88
C LEU A 172 -3.78 -10.73 14.26
N VAL A 173 -3.55 -11.95 14.76
CA VAL A 173 -4.01 -13.18 14.10
C VAL A 173 -4.72 -14.14 15.05
N THR A 174 -5.15 -13.67 16.23
CA THR A 174 -5.90 -14.44 17.24
C THR A 174 -7.20 -13.76 17.65
N GLY A 175 -8.09 -14.48 18.34
CA GLY A 175 -9.35 -13.93 18.82
C GLY A 175 -10.25 -13.51 17.64
N ARG A 176 -10.80 -12.29 17.68
CA ARG A 176 -11.63 -11.76 16.57
C ARG A 176 -10.93 -11.70 15.21
N HIS A 177 -9.59 -11.71 15.20
CA HIS A 177 -8.76 -11.67 14.01
C HIS A 177 -8.12 -13.02 13.68
N GLU A 178 -8.60 -14.11 14.26
CA GLU A 178 -8.17 -15.44 13.84
C GLU A 178 -8.45 -15.68 12.35
N PHE A 179 -7.53 -16.40 11.71
CA PHE A 179 -7.71 -16.82 10.33
C PHE A 179 -8.95 -17.70 10.21
N ARG A 180 -9.82 -17.38 9.25
CA ARG A 180 -10.87 -18.29 8.79
C ARG A 180 -10.83 -18.32 7.26
N PRO A 181 -10.85 -19.52 6.64
CA PRO A 181 -10.92 -19.63 5.19
C PRO A 181 -12.24 -19.02 4.68
N PRO A 182 -12.27 -18.50 3.44
CA PRO A 182 -13.50 -17.97 2.85
C PRO A 182 -14.53 -19.07 2.67
N ASN A 183 -15.79 -18.74 2.92
CA ASN A 183 -16.93 -19.58 2.56
C ASN A 183 -17.51 -19.10 1.22
N PHE A 184 -16.99 -19.64 0.12
CA PHE A 184 -17.45 -19.30 -1.23
C PHE A 184 -18.91 -19.69 -1.48
N GLU A 185 -19.42 -20.75 -0.84
CA GLU A 185 -20.83 -21.15 -0.93
C GLU A 185 -21.76 -20.12 -0.29
N ALA A 186 -21.30 -19.44 0.76
CA ALA A 186 -22.00 -18.31 1.38
C ALA A 186 -21.76 -16.97 0.66
N GLY A 187 -21.00 -16.97 -0.44
CA GLY A 187 -20.77 -15.79 -1.28
C GLY A 187 -19.56 -14.94 -0.90
N ASP A 188 -18.67 -15.41 -0.01
CA ASP A 188 -17.42 -14.71 0.30
C ASP A 188 -16.59 -14.46 -0.97
N GLN A 189 -16.01 -13.26 -1.08
CA GLN A 189 -15.24 -12.84 -2.25
C GLN A 189 -13.75 -12.73 -1.94
N ARG A 190 -12.90 -13.31 -2.81
CA ARG A 190 -11.44 -13.14 -2.78
C ARG A 190 -10.95 -12.85 -4.19
N GLY A 191 -10.09 -11.86 -4.36
CA GLY A 191 -9.70 -11.35 -5.68
C GLY A 191 -8.19 -11.32 -5.92
N PRO A 192 -7.69 -10.42 -6.78
CA PRO A 192 -6.31 -10.44 -7.24
C PRO A 192 -5.31 -9.93 -6.19
N CYS A 193 -5.78 -9.21 -5.17
CA CYS A 193 -4.93 -8.62 -4.14
C CYS A 193 -4.76 -9.56 -2.93
N PRO A 194 -3.60 -10.23 -2.77
CA PRO A 194 -3.34 -11.11 -1.64
C PRO A 194 -3.45 -10.40 -0.27
N GLY A 195 -3.07 -9.12 -0.19
CA GLY A 195 -3.20 -8.33 1.04
C GLY A 195 -4.65 -8.14 1.47
N LEU A 196 -5.55 -7.77 0.55
CA LEU A 196 -6.97 -7.63 0.87
C LEU A 196 -7.60 -8.98 1.21
N ASN A 197 -7.23 -10.05 0.50
CA ASN A 197 -7.71 -11.40 0.79
C ASN A 197 -7.34 -11.83 2.23
N ALA A 198 -6.10 -11.58 2.65
CA ALA A 198 -5.65 -11.85 4.00
C ALA A 198 -6.39 -10.99 5.05
N LEU A 199 -6.64 -9.70 4.79
CA LEU A 199 -7.43 -8.87 5.70
C LEU A 199 -8.85 -9.38 5.89
N ALA A 200 -9.52 -9.86 4.83
CA ALA A 200 -10.84 -10.47 4.92
C ALA A 200 -10.80 -11.78 5.71
N ASN A 201 -9.80 -12.63 5.46
CA ASN A 201 -9.59 -13.89 6.20
C ASN A 201 -9.27 -13.67 7.69
N HIS A 202 -8.80 -12.48 8.06
CA HIS A 202 -8.51 -12.07 9.44
C HIS A 202 -9.49 -11.04 10.00
N ASN A 203 -10.65 -10.81 9.35
CA ASN A 203 -11.70 -9.91 9.85
C ASN A 203 -11.23 -8.47 10.16
N TYR A 204 -10.24 -7.96 9.41
CA TYR A 204 -9.87 -6.55 9.42
C TYR A 204 -10.73 -5.72 8.48
N ILE A 205 -11.23 -6.38 7.44
CA ILE A 205 -12.33 -5.96 6.58
C ILE A 205 -13.40 -7.05 6.64
N PRO A 206 -14.65 -6.77 6.21
CA PRO A 206 -15.71 -7.78 6.21
C PRO A 206 -15.28 -9.09 5.51
N ARG A 207 -15.53 -10.23 6.17
CA ARG A 207 -15.10 -11.56 5.69
C ARG A 207 -15.67 -11.92 4.32
N ASN A 208 -16.84 -11.37 3.99
CA ASN A 208 -17.48 -11.52 2.69
C ASN A 208 -16.74 -10.83 1.53
N GLY A 209 -15.72 -10.01 1.81
CA GLY A 209 -14.93 -9.33 0.78
C GLY A 209 -15.62 -8.12 0.16
N VAL A 210 -16.67 -7.58 0.78
CA VAL A 210 -17.29 -6.30 0.40
C VAL A 210 -16.86 -5.23 1.39
N VAL A 211 -16.15 -4.22 0.91
CA VAL A 211 -15.49 -3.24 1.78
C VAL A 211 -16.06 -1.84 1.57
N ASN A 212 -16.17 -1.09 2.66
CA ASN A 212 -16.41 0.34 2.61
C ASN A 212 -15.13 1.10 2.25
N THR A 213 -15.27 2.14 1.42
CA THR A 213 -14.17 2.96 0.89
C THR A 213 -13.27 3.54 1.97
N PHE A 214 -13.80 3.95 3.12
CA PHE A 214 -13.01 4.58 4.18
C PHE A 214 -12.45 3.56 5.16
N GLN A 215 -13.26 2.55 5.52
CA GLN A 215 -12.85 1.49 6.44
C GLN A 215 -11.57 0.79 5.96
N VAL A 216 -11.49 0.47 4.67
CA VAL A 216 -10.33 -0.25 4.11
C VAL A 216 -9.04 0.56 4.24
N ILE A 217 -9.09 1.90 4.14
CA ILE A 217 -7.92 2.79 4.31
C ILE A 217 -7.32 2.61 5.71
N PHE A 218 -8.18 2.58 6.74
CA PHE A 218 -7.72 2.38 8.11
C PHE A 218 -7.23 0.95 8.36
N ALA A 219 -7.87 -0.05 7.75
CA ALA A 219 -7.46 -1.45 7.87
C ALA A 219 -6.06 -1.69 7.29
N ILE A 220 -5.79 -1.24 6.06
CA ILE A 220 -4.47 -1.38 5.42
C ILE A 220 -3.41 -0.50 6.11
N ASN A 221 -3.79 0.68 6.63
CA ASN A 221 -2.89 1.46 7.47
C ASN A 221 -2.53 0.72 8.74
N ARG A 222 -3.51 0.19 9.46
CA ARG A 222 -3.30 -0.54 10.72
C ARG A 222 -2.38 -1.73 10.49
N VAL A 223 -2.75 -2.63 9.59
CA VAL A 223 -2.11 -3.95 9.46
C VAL A 223 -0.80 -3.88 8.69
N TYR A 224 -0.76 -3.21 7.53
CA TYR A 224 0.42 -3.20 6.66
C TYR A 224 1.26 -1.94 6.77
N GLY A 225 0.73 -0.90 7.42
CA GLY A 225 1.38 0.41 7.41
C GLY A 225 1.30 1.08 6.06
N VAL A 226 0.21 0.92 5.31
CA VAL A 226 -0.04 1.76 4.11
C VAL A 226 -0.48 3.13 4.57
N SER A 227 0.15 4.21 4.10
CA SER A 227 -0.20 5.56 4.51
C SER A 227 -1.63 5.95 4.08
N VAL A 228 -2.17 6.99 4.72
CA VAL A 228 -3.53 7.47 4.42
C VAL A 228 -3.64 7.98 2.98
N ASP A 229 -2.62 8.64 2.43
CA ASP A 229 -2.59 9.12 1.05
C ASP A 229 -2.59 7.97 0.03
N LEU A 230 -1.73 6.96 0.20
CA LEU A 230 -1.73 5.79 -0.69
C LEU A 230 -3.04 5.01 -0.57
N GLY A 231 -3.50 4.78 0.66
CA GLY A 231 -4.75 4.07 0.90
C GLY A 231 -5.97 4.80 0.33
N ALA A 232 -6.01 6.13 0.45
CA ALA A 232 -7.08 6.95 -0.10
C ALA A 232 -7.14 6.85 -1.63
N VAL A 233 -6.02 6.99 -2.35
CA VAL A 233 -6.01 6.87 -3.82
C VAL A 233 -6.45 5.48 -4.26
N LEU A 234 -5.88 4.43 -3.67
CA LEU A 234 -6.23 3.05 -4.05
C LEU A 234 -7.72 2.76 -3.78
N SER A 235 -8.24 3.17 -2.62
CA SER A 235 -9.63 2.92 -2.27
C SER A 235 -10.60 3.77 -3.10
N ALA A 236 -10.24 5.03 -3.37
CA ALA A 236 -11.05 5.92 -4.18
C ALA A 236 -11.12 5.46 -5.64
N LEU A 237 -9.99 5.08 -6.25
CA LEU A 237 -9.99 4.46 -7.59
C LEU A 237 -10.83 3.17 -7.61
N SER A 238 -10.72 2.33 -6.58
CA SER A 238 -11.57 1.12 -6.43
C SER A 238 -13.05 1.46 -6.34
N THR A 239 -13.38 2.57 -5.70
CA THR A 239 -14.76 3.02 -5.57
C THR A 239 -15.29 3.55 -6.90
N VAL A 240 -14.52 4.41 -7.59
CA VAL A 240 -14.94 5.03 -8.85
C VAL A 240 -15.08 4.01 -9.98
N TRP A 241 -14.17 3.04 -10.08
CA TRP A 241 -14.09 2.15 -11.25
C TRP A 241 -14.58 0.73 -11.02
N ALA A 242 -14.84 0.35 -9.78
CA ALA A 242 -15.20 -1.02 -9.40
C ALA A 242 -16.35 -1.11 -8.40
N GLY A 243 -16.83 0.03 -7.86
CA GLY A 243 -17.76 0.09 -6.74
C GLY A 243 -19.02 0.90 -6.98
N ILE A 244 -19.64 1.29 -5.87
CA ILE A 244 -20.75 2.25 -5.81
C ILE A 244 -20.19 3.57 -5.27
N PRO A 245 -19.76 4.48 -6.14
CA PRO A 245 -19.32 5.82 -5.75
C PRO A 245 -20.47 6.74 -5.34
N VAL A 246 -21.68 6.51 -5.84
CA VAL A 246 -22.87 7.29 -5.50
C VAL A 246 -23.67 6.58 -4.40
N SER A 247 -23.21 6.71 -3.16
CA SER A 247 -23.87 6.15 -1.98
C SER A 247 -23.45 6.88 -0.71
N ILE A 248 -24.35 6.98 0.27
CA ILE A 248 -24.01 7.38 1.65
C ILE A 248 -23.06 6.39 2.34
N ASN A 249 -22.93 5.19 1.78
CA ASN A 249 -22.01 4.15 2.20
C ASN A 249 -21.28 3.58 0.96
N PRO A 250 -20.28 4.31 0.44
CA PRO A 250 -19.56 3.90 -0.76
C PRO A 250 -18.76 2.62 -0.47
N ARG A 251 -18.90 1.64 -1.36
CA ARG A 251 -18.38 0.30 -1.16
C ARG A 251 -18.05 -0.38 -2.48
N TRP A 252 -17.19 -1.40 -2.41
CA TRP A 252 -16.77 -2.18 -3.55
C TRP A 252 -16.41 -3.62 -3.13
N SER A 253 -16.43 -4.55 -4.08
CA SER A 253 -16.03 -5.94 -3.88
C SER A 253 -14.55 -6.11 -4.17
N ILE A 254 -13.83 -6.82 -3.29
CA ILE A 254 -12.41 -7.15 -3.51
C ILE A 254 -12.21 -8.20 -4.61
N ASN A 255 -13.28 -8.72 -5.20
CA ASN A 255 -13.26 -9.62 -6.35
C ASN A 255 -14.15 -9.07 -7.48
N GLY A 256 -15.24 -9.78 -7.81
CA GLY A 256 -16.18 -9.49 -8.88
C GLY A 256 -17.53 -8.94 -8.41
N SER A 257 -18.53 -8.93 -9.31
CA SER A 257 -19.92 -8.53 -9.01
C SER A 257 -20.54 -9.33 -7.86
N THR A 258 -21.38 -8.65 -7.07
CA THR A 258 -22.12 -9.24 -5.95
C THR A 258 -23.38 -8.40 -5.69
N PRO A 259 -24.52 -9.01 -5.30
CA PRO A 259 -25.73 -8.25 -4.97
C PRO A 259 -25.54 -7.28 -3.80
N LEU A 260 -24.53 -7.51 -2.95
CA LEU A 260 -24.18 -6.64 -1.82
C LEU A 260 -23.60 -5.28 -2.24
N VAL A 261 -23.22 -5.16 -3.52
CA VAL A 261 -22.72 -3.96 -4.19
C VAL A 261 -23.56 -3.75 -5.45
N SER A 262 -24.82 -3.38 -5.25
CA SER A 262 -25.75 -3.00 -6.32
C SER A 262 -26.38 -1.63 -6.06
N TYR A 263 -26.75 -0.92 -7.13
CA TYR A 263 -27.54 0.30 -7.01
C TYR A 263 -29.02 -0.03 -6.81
N PRO A 264 -29.76 0.75 -6.00
CA PRO A 264 -31.21 0.74 -6.04
C PRO A 264 -31.67 1.07 -7.47
N PHE A 265 -32.58 0.27 -8.04
CA PHE A 265 -33.15 0.47 -9.38
C PHE A 265 -32.12 0.45 -10.54
N HIS A 266 -31.10 -0.40 -10.47
CA HIS A 266 -30.12 -0.62 -11.56
C HIS A 266 -29.44 0.69 -12.05
N GLY A 267 -29.10 1.57 -11.10
CA GLY A 267 -28.32 2.79 -11.31
C GLY A 267 -29.02 3.77 -12.25
N PHE A 268 -29.91 4.62 -11.74
CA PHE A 268 -30.61 5.70 -12.46
C PHE A 268 -30.80 5.43 -13.97
N LEU A 269 -31.71 4.50 -14.29
CA LEU A 269 -32.07 4.10 -15.67
C LEU A 269 -30.94 3.45 -16.50
N GLY A 270 -29.97 2.80 -15.86
CA GLY A 270 -28.86 2.11 -16.54
C GLY A 270 -27.72 3.04 -16.99
N ALA A 271 -27.76 4.33 -16.61
CA ALA A 271 -26.75 5.31 -17.02
C ALA A 271 -25.39 5.15 -16.33
N LEU A 272 -25.35 4.47 -15.17
CA LEU A 272 -24.15 4.33 -14.34
C LEU A 272 -23.55 2.91 -14.34
N GLY A 273 -24.17 1.96 -15.04
CA GLY A 273 -23.83 0.54 -15.05
C GLY A 273 -23.82 -0.16 -13.69
N GLU A 274 -23.56 -1.46 -13.72
CA GLU A 274 -23.48 -2.26 -12.49
C GLU A 274 -22.04 -2.34 -11.97
N PRO A 275 -21.81 -2.23 -10.65
CA PRO A 275 -20.52 -2.47 -10.03
C PRO A 275 -20.03 -3.90 -10.28
N ARG A 276 -18.75 -4.04 -10.64
CA ARG A 276 -18.15 -5.34 -10.99
C ARG A 276 -16.93 -5.73 -10.16
N GLY A 277 -16.61 -4.99 -9.10
CA GLY A 277 -15.48 -5.26 -8.22
C GLY A 277 -14.12 -5.03 -8.88
N ILE A 278 -13.03 -5.16 -8.11
CA ILE A 278 -11.69 -4.75 -8.58
C ILE A 278 -11.14 -5.62 -9.72
N THR A 279 -11.66 -6.83 -9.94
CA THR A 279 -11.31 -7.64 -11.12
C THR A 279 -11.78 -7.01 -12.43
N ALA A 280 -12.77 -6.12 -12.35
CA ALA A 280 -13.30 -5.39 -13.47
C ALA A 280 -12.61 -4.05 -13.76
N GLY A 281 -11.78 -3.58 -12.83
CA GLY A 281 -11.01 -2.34 -12.94
C GLY A 281 -9.79 -2.43 -13.86
N HIS A 282 -9.84 -3.27 -14.89
CA HIS A 282 -8.69 -3.53 -15.79
C HIS A 282 -8.14 -2.22 -16.37
N ASN A 283 -6.82 -2.11 -16.46
CA ASN A 283 -6.02 -0.93 -16.84
C ASN A 283 -6.00 0.26 -15.86
N LEU A 284 -6.85 0.28 -14.83
CA LEU A 284 -6.90 1.36 -13.82
C LEU A 284 -6.69 0.90 -12.38
N LEU A 285 -6.88 -0.39 -12.11
CA LEU A 285 -6.70 -1.03 -10.80
C LEU A 285 -6.01 -2.38 -10.97
N GLU A 286 -6.62 -3.25 -11.76
CA GLU A 286 -6.05 -4.52 -12.23
C GLU A 286 -5.30 -4.26 -13.54
N SER A 287 -4.18 -4.93 -13.77
CA SER A 287 -3.40 -4.75 -14.99
C SER A 287 -2.72 -6.04 -15.43
N ASP A 288 -2.53 -6.15 -16.74
CA ASP A 288 -1.67 -7.16 -17.34
C ASP A 288 -0.25 -7.16 -16.73
N SER A 289 0.48 -8.25 -16.92
CA SER A 289 1.83 -8.47 -16.38
C SER A 289 1.86 -8.51 -14.85
N SER A 290 0.80 -9.04 -14.24
CA SER A 290 0.72 -9.29 -12.80
C SER A 290 1.77 -10.29 -12.32
N ASN A 291 2.26 -10.11 -11.08
CA ASN A 291 3.28 -10.98 -10.48
C ASN A 291 2.87 -12.47 -10.52
N THR A 292 1.66 -12.80 -10.06
CA THR A 292 1.22 -14.20 -9.88
C THR A 292 -0.16 -14.51 -10.47
N ARG A 293 -0.87 -13.51 -11.03
CA ARG A 293 -2.18 -13.67 -11.67
C ARG A 293 -2.02 -13.67 -13.18
N ALA A 294 -3.00 -14.21 -13.90
CA ALA A 294 -3.04 -14.16 -15.36
C ALA A 294 -3.63 -12.84 -15.86
N ASP A 295 -3.28 -12.49 -17.10
CA ASP A 295 -3.88 -11.37 -17.81
C ASP A 295 -5.33 -11.71 -18.18
N VAL A 296 -6.24 -10.76 -18.01
CA VAL A 296 -7.69 -11.01 -18.18
C VAL A 296 -8.06 -11.39 -19.61
N TYR A 297 -7.29 -10.96 -20.62
CA TYR A 297 -7.52 -11.28 -22.03
C TYR A 297 -6.53 -12.28 -22.65
N ALA A 298 -5.80 -13.05 -21.83
CA ALA A 298 -4.81 -14.02 -22.32
C ALA A 298 -5.36 -15.03 -23.35
N THR A 299 -6.65 -15.35 -23.32
CA THR A 299 -7.28 -16.28 -24.28
C THR A 299 -7.97 -15.57 -25.45
N GLY A 300 -7.84 -14.24 -25.55
CA GLY A 300 -8.60 -13.41 -26.48
C GLY A 300 -10.04 -13.13 -26.05
N LYS A 301 -10.48 -13.64 -24.89
CA LYS A 301 -11.77 -13.37 -24.24
C LYS A 301 -11.53 -13.05 -22.77
N VAL A 302 -12.54 -12.47 -22.11
CA VAL A 302 -12.52 -12.23 -20.65
C VAL A 302 -12.32 -13.56 -19.93
N GLY A 303 -11.24 -13.64 -19.18
CA GLY A 303 -10.82 -14.80 -18.41
C GLY A 303 -10.56 -14.47 -16.94
N ASP A 304 -9.97 -15.44 -16.25
CA ASP A 304 -9.67 -15.35 -14.82
C ASP A 304 -8.35 -14.59 -14.59
N ASN A 305 -8.47 -13.39 -14.02
CA ASN A 305 -7.38 -12.48 -13.65
C ASN A 305 -7.14 -12.38 -12.14
N PHE A 306 -7.80 -13.21 -11.32
CA PHE A 306 -7.74 -13.07 -9.86
C PHE A 306 -7.18 -14.29 -9.14
N ARG A 307 -7.41 -15.50 -9.65
CA ARG A 307 -6.78 -16.70 -9.09
C ARG A 307 -5.30 -16.72 -9.39
N LEU A 308 -4.54 -17.16 -8.40
CA LEU A 308 -3.10 -17.37 -8.55
C LEU A 308 -2.81 -18.44 -9.60
N ARG A 309 -1.84 -18.17 -10.48
CA ARG A 309 -1.25 -19.16 -11.38
C ARG A 309 -0.04 -19.78 -10.69
N LEU A 310 -0.19 -21.05 -10.25
CA LEU A 310 0.82 -21.74 -9.44
C LEU A 310 2.19 -21.77 -10.13
N SER A 311 2.22 -22.01 -11.44
CA SER A 311 3.46 -21.99 -12.24
C SER A 311 4.19 -20.65 -12.16
N ARG A 312 3.49 -19.51 -12.23
CA ARG A 312 4.08 -18.17 -12.11
C ARG A 312 4.61 -17.92 -10.69
N TRP A 313 3.89 -18.36 -9.67
CA TRP A 313 4.35 -18.26 -8.29
C TRP A 313 5.58 -19.13 -8.04
N ILE A 314 5.61 -20.37 -8.55
CA ILE A 314 6.79 -21.27 -8.43
C ILE A 314 8.00 -20.65 -9.15
N GLU A 315 7.79 -20.08 -10.35
CA GLU A 315 8.86 -19.36 -11.05
C GLU A 315 9.44 -18.25 -10.17
N TRP A 316 8.58 -17.37 -9.62
CA TRP A 316 9.00 -16.31 -8.71
C TRP A 316 9.69 -16.84 -7.45
N TYR A 317 9.11 -17.84 -6.80
CA TYR A 317 9.66 -18.49 -5.60
C TYR A 317 11.10 -18.97 -5.83
N ASN A 318 11.37 -19.56 -6.99
CA ASN A 318 12.70 -20.05 -7.39
C ASN A 318 13.68 -18.95 -7.83
N MET A 319 13.25 -17.69 -7.97
CA MET A 319 14.15 -16.59 -8.37
C MET A 319 15.07 -16.11 -7.24
N SER A 320 14.76 -16.42 -5.98
CA SER A 320 15.63 -16.11 -4.86
C SER A 320 16.70 -17.18 -4.70
N PRO A 321 18.01 -16.86 -4.84
CA PRO A 321 19.09 -17.81 -4.57
C PRO A 321 19.31 -18.04 -3.07
N ASP A 322 18.78 -17.18 -2.21
CA ASP A 322 18.82 -17.34 -0.76
C ASP A 322 17.92 -18.53 -0.32
N PRO A 323 18.46 -19.52 0.42
CA PRO A 323 17.68 -20.65 0.93
C PRO A 323 16.51 -20.24 1.83
N VAL A 324 16.63 -19.15 2.60
CA VAL A 324 15.55 -18.58 3.42
C VAL A 324 14.60 -17.74 2.56
N GLY A 325 15.12 -17.17 1.48
CA GLY A 325 14.40 -16.31 0.55
C GLY A 325 14.66 -14.84 0.81
N ASN A 326 14.99 -14.09 -0.25
CA ASN A 326 15.17 -12.64 -0.23
C ASN A 326 14.59 -12.04 -1.52
N TYR A 327 13.28 -11.76 -1.49
CA TYR A 327 12.54 -11.21 -2.64
C TYR A 327 12.63 -9.67 -2.69
N ASN A 328 13.85 -9.15 -2.77
CA ASN A 328 14.12 -7.72 -2.87
C ASN A 328 13.72 -7.12 -4.24
N TRP A 329 13.88 -5.81 -4.40
CA TRP A 329 13.49 -5.09 -5.63
C TRP A 329 14.18 -5.61 -6.90
N TRP A 330 15.41 -6.13 -6.81
CA TRP A 330 16.09 -6.71 -7.97
C TRP A 330 15.40 -8.00 -8.44
N VAL A 331 15.04 -8.88 -7.51
CA VAL A 331 14.25 -10.09 -7.80
C VAL A 331 12.87 -9.71 -8.36
N MET A 332 12.21 -8.74 -7.75
CA MET A 332 10.91 -8.25 -8.22
C MET A 332 10.99 -7.62 -9.63
N SER A 333 12.08 -6.92 -9.94
CA SER A 333 12.34 -6.37 -11.27
C SER A 333 12.52 -7.47 -12.31
N LYS A 334 13.32 -8.51 -12.03
CA LYS A 334 13.44 -9.69 -12.90
C LYS A 334 12.09 -10.38 -13.11
N ARG A 335 11.28 -10.52 -12.06
CA ARG A 335 9.94 -11.10 -12.18
C ARG A 335 9.01 -10.23 -13.03
N GLY A 336 9.10 -8.90 -12.89
CA GLY A 336 8.38 -7.96 -13.75
C GLY A 336 8.72 -8.14 -15.23
N VAL A 337 10.00 -8.36 -15.55
CA VAL A 337 10.44 -8.63 -16.93
C VAL A 337 9.83 -9.92 -17.46
N LYS A 338 9.80 -10.99 -16.64
CA LYS A 338 9.17 -12.25 -17.02
C LYS A 338 7.67 -12.10 -17.23
N ALA A 339 6.98 -11.43 -16.32
CA ALA A 339 5.55 -11.14 -16.47
C ALA A 339 5.25 -10.31 -17.73
N PHE A 340 6.11 -9.33 -18.06
CA PHE A 340 6.00 -8.55 -19.29
C PHE A 340 6.15 -9.40 -20.55
N GLU A 341 7.15 -10.27 -20.62
CA GLU A 341 7.35 -11.17 -21.76
C GLU A 341 6.26 -12.25 -21.86
N ASP A 342 5.76 -12.75 -20.72
CA ASP A 342 4.61 -13.65 -20.70
C ASP A 342 3.38 -12.97 -21.29
N SER A 343 3.08 -11.73 -20.91
CA SER A 343 1.96 -10.97 -21.48
C SER A 343 2.10 -10.76 -22.98
N LYS A 344 3.31 -10.43 -23.46
CA LYS A 344 3.58 -10.32 -24.91
C LYS A 344 3.33 -11.64 -25.64
N ARG A 345 3.75 -12.76 -25.05
CA ARG A 345 3.65 -14.09 -25.64
C ARG A 345 2.24 -14.65 -25.63
N ASP A 346 1.48 -14.39 -24.58
CA ASP A 346 0.24 -15.12 -24.31
C ASP A 346 -1.01 -14.27 -24.59
N ASN A 347 -0.96 -12.95 -24.43
CA ASN A 347 -2.16 -12.09 -24.47
C ASN A 347 -2.22 -11.23 -25.75
N PRO A 348 -3.10 -11.54 -26.74
CA PRO A 348 -3.22 -10.74 -27.97
C PRO A 348 -3.74 -9.31 -27.73
N PHE A 349 -4.31 -9.04 -26.55
CA PHE A 349 -4.80 -7.74 -26.11
C PHE A 349 -3.92 -7.14 -25.02
N PHE A 350 -2.67 -7.61 -24.86
CA PHE A 350 -1.75 -7.07 -23.87
C PHE A 350 -1.63 -5.55 -23.98
N TRP A 351 -1.85 -4.85 -22.87
CA TRP A 351 -1.70 -3.39 -22.79
C TRP A 351 -0.90 -2.95 -21.57
N ARG A 352 0.19 -2.21 -21.83
CA ARG A 352 1.02 -1.55 -20.83
C ARG A 352 1.12 -0.07 -21.16
N GLY A 353 0.12 0.70 -20.73
CA GLY A 353 0.02 2.14 -20.97
C GLY A 353 0.65 3.00 -19.88
N PRO A 354 0.54 4.34 -19.98
CA PRO A 354 1.09 5.26 -18.98
C PRO A 354 0.66 4.98 -17.54
N VAL A 355 -0.62 4.65 -17.31
CA VAL A 355 -1.14 4.31 -15.97
C VAL A 355 -0.91 2.84 -15.65
N SER A 356 -1.42 1.93 -16.49
CA SER A 356 -1.35 0.48 -16.25
C SER A 356 0.09 -0.06 -16.17
N GLY A 357 1.03 0.52 -16.92
CA GLY A 357 2.44 0.15 -16.92
C GLY A 357 3.29 0.86 -15.87
N LEU A 358 3.37 2.20 -15.95
CA LEU A 358 4.33 2.97 -15.15
C LEU A 358 3.95 3.06 -13.67
N ILE A 359 2.64 3.09 -13.38
CA ILE A 359 2.12 3.26 -12.03
C ILE A 359 1.71 1.91 -11.45
N ILE A 360 0.78 1.21 -12.11
CA ILE A 360 0.19 -0.01 -11.57
C ILE A 360 1.17 -1.17 -11.65
N ALA A 361 1.50 -1.67 -12.85
CA ALA A 361 2.33 -2.87 -13.00
C ALA A 361 3.71 -2.75 -12.35
N ASN A 362 4.36 -1.57 -12.43
CA ASN A 362 5.64 -1.32 -11.77
C ASN A 362 5.49 -1.17 -10.25
N GLY A 363 4.52 -0.38 -9.78
CA GLY A 363 4.33 -0.13 -8.36
C GLY A 363 3.85 -1.37 -7.59
N VAL A 364 2.96 -2.19 -8.15
CA VAL A 364 2.46 -3.39 -7.45
C VAL A 364 3.56 -4.43 -7.19
N LEU A 365 4.63 -4.44 -8.00
CA LEU A 365 5.80 -5.30 -7.77
C LEU A 365 6.64 -4.87 -6.56
N THR A 366 6.50 -3.62 -6.07
CA THR A 366 7.19 -3.17 -4.85
C THR A 366 6.41 -3.49 -3.59
N LEU A 367 5.11 -3.76 -3.69
CA LEU A 367 4.24 -4.00 -2.53
C LEU A 367 4.65 -5.24 -1.72
N PRO A 368 5.01 -6.41 -2.30
CA PRO A 368 5.45 -7.54 -1.50
C PRO A 368 6.66 -7.20 -0.61
N PRO A 369 7.81 -6.72 -1.13
CA PRO A 369 8.94 -6.38 -0.26
C PRO A 369 8.65 -5.20 0.67
N ALA A 370 7.77 -4.25 0.31
CA ALA A 370 7.46 -3.11 1.17
C ALA A 370 6.48 -3.43 2.31
N LEU A 371 5.49 -4.29 2.06
CA LEU A 371 4.33 -4.50 2.94
C LEU A 371 4.20 -5.91 3.50
N MET A 372 4.85 -6.91 2.90
CA MET A 372 4.80 -8.30 3.36
C MET A 372 6.11 -8.76 4.01
N SER A 373 7.21 -8.03 3.83
CA SER A 373 8.45 -8.31 4.59
C SER A 373 8.18 -8.36 6.08
N ASN A 374 8.81 -9.31 6.78
CA ASN A 374 8.77 -9.32 8.23
C ASN A 374 9.81 -8.33 8.75
N HIS A 375 9.35 -7.33 9.49
CA HIS A 375 10.23 -6.38 10.18
C HIS A 375 10.51 -6.89 11.60
N SER A 376 11.52 -6.34 12.28
CA SER A 376 11.83 -6.77 13.64
C SER A 376 11.30 -5.81 14.70
N ILE A 377 11.17 -6.35 15.92
CA ILE A 377 10.88 -5.59 17.14
C ILE A 377 11.93 -4.48 17.27
N MET A 378 11.49 -3.29 17.71
CA MET A 378 12.32 -2.09 17.88
C MET A 378 13.03 -1.58 16.59
N GLY A 379 12.63 -2.05 15.41
CA GLY A 379 13.16 -1.53 14.14
C GLY A 379 14.62 -1.92 13.85
N LEU A 380 15.13 -2.99 14.47
CA LEU A 380 16.50 -3.49 14.23
C LEU A 380 16.73 -3.98 12.78
N ASN A 381 15.66 -4.34 12.09
CA ASN A 381 15.62 -4.61 10.66
C ASN A 381 14.52 -3.72 10.04
N PRO A 382 14.82 -2.43 9.80
CA PRO A 382 13.82 -1.48 9.31
C PRO A 382 13.43 -1.76 7.86
N LEU A 383 14.32 -2.39 7.08
CA LEU A 383 14.07 -2.79 5.69
C LEU A 383 13.20 -4.05 5.59
N GLY A 384 13.18 -4.87 6.65
CA GLY A 384 12.42 -6.12 6.69
C GLY A 384 13.06 -7.22 5.84
N HIS A 385 12.54 -8.44 5.98
CA HIS A 385 12.97 -9.58 5.17
C HIS A 385 11.76 -10.33 4.60
N LEU A 386 11.67 -10.40 3.27
CA LEU A 386 10.62 -11.16 2.57
C LEU A 386 11.14 -12.56 2.26
N THR A 387 10.71 -13.53 3.05
CA THR A 387 11.16 -14.93 2.99
C THR A 387 10.24 -15.80 2.16
N LYS A 388 10.72 -17.00 1.83
CA LYS A 388 9.94 -18.07 1.19
C LYS A 388 8.66 -18.41 1.96
N ASP A 389 8.74 -18.54 3.27
CA ASP A 389 7.57 -18.85 4.13
C ASP A 389 6.52 -17.73 4.13
N ILE A 390 6.98 -16.48 4.11
CA ILE A 390 6.08 -15.32 4.08
C ILE A 390 5.32 -15.27 2.75
N ILE A 391 6.01 -15.46 1.61
CA ILE A 391 5.33 -15.49 0.31
C ILE A 391 4.47 -16.74 0.14
N LYS A 392 4.78 -17.87 0.79
CA LYS A 392 3.87 -19.03 0.86
C LYS A 392 2.56 -18.62 1.55
N SER A 393 2.66 -18.03 2.75
CA SER A 393 1.49 -17.66 3.57
C SER A 393 0.61 -16.58 2.92
N PHE A 394 1.21 -15.46 2.47
CA PHE A 394 0.44 -14.36 1.91
C PHE A 394 -0.20 -14.67 0.56
N TYR A 395 0.23 -15.74 -0.12
CA TYR A 395 -0.33 -16.16 -1.41
C TYR A 395 -1.13 -17.48 -1.33
N GLY A 396 -1.39 -18.00 -0.13
CA GLY A 396 -2.22 -19.19 0.06
C GLY A 396 -1.58 -20.48 -0.47
N ILE A 397 -0.24 -20.57 -0.44
CA ILE A 397 0.51 -21.75 -0.87
C ILE A 397 0.85 -22.63 0.32
N TYR A 398 0.57 -23.92 0.17
CA TYR A 398 0.84 -24.99 1.12
C TYR A 398 1.75 -26.04 0.51
N GLY A 399 2.24 -26.97 1.34
CA GLY A 399 3.21 -27.99 0.94
C GLY A 399 4.65 -27.50 1.00
N GLU A 400 5.56 -28.40 0.65
CA GLU A 400 7.01 -28.19 0.68
C GLU A 400 7.63 -28.42 -0.69
N GLU A 401 8.76 -27.77 -0.94
CA GLU A 401 9.47 -27.90 -2.21
C GLU A 401 9.80 -29.38 -2.53
N PRO A 402 9.55 -29.87 -3.76
CA PRO A 402 9.01 -29.17 -4.93
C PRO A 402 7.46 -29.23 -5.08
N ASN A 403 6.75 -29.83 -4.12
CA ASN A 403 5.33 -30.13 -4.16
C ASN A 403 4.49 -29.03 -3.49
N PHE A 404 4.19 -27.97 -4.24
CA PHE A 404 3.34 -26.88 -3.78
C PHE A 404 1.87 -27.06 -4.16
N GLU A 405 0.97 -26.63 -3.29
CA GLU A 405 -0.47 -26.61 -3.47
C GLU A 405 -1.00 -25.18 -3.30
N TYR A 406 -1.72 -24.65 -4.27
CA TYR A 406 -2.45 -23.37 -4.11
C TYR A 406 -3.85 -23.65 -3.56
N ARG A 407 -4.18 -23.00 -2.45
CA ARG A 407 -5.53 -23.00 -1.87
C ARG A 407 -6.21 -21.67 -2.10
N GLU A 408 -7.20 -21.67 -2.99
CA GLU A 408 -7.89 -20.46 -3.42
C GLU A 408 -8.48 -19.68 -2.24
N GLY A 409 -8.06 -18.43 -2.09
CA GLY A 409 -8.59 -17.54 -1.07
C GLY A 409 -8.05 -17.77 0.33
N TRP A 410 -7.06 -18.64 0.54
CA TRP A 410 -6.49 -18.96 1.86
C TRP A 410 -5.28 -18.07 2.23
N GLU A 411 -5.17 -16.88 1.63
CA GLU A 411 -4.12 -15.92 1.98
C GLU A 411 -4.16 -15.56 3.47
N ARG A 412 -3.00 -15.58 4.13
CA ARG A 412 -2.92 -15.47 5.58
C ARG A 412 -1.77 -14.56 6.01
N ILE A 413 -2.03 -13.71 7.01
CA ILE A 413 -0.98 -12.96 7.71
C ILE A 413 -0.17 -13.98 8.54
N PRO A 414 1.16 -14.11 8.32
CA PRO A 414 1.94 -15.10 9.04
C PRO A 414 1.93 -14.84 10.56
N ASN A 415 2.03 -15.91 11.35
CA ASN A 415 2.29 -15.77 12.78
C ASN A 415 3.67 -15.12 12.99
N ASN A 416 3.83 -14.33 14.06
CA ASN A 416 5.09 -13.63 14.37
C ASN A 416 5.57 -12.67 13.27
N TRP A 417 4.66 -12.16 12.45
CA TRP A 417 4.92 -11.18 11.41
C TRP A 417 4.69 -9.75 11.89
N TYR A 418 5.67 -8.86 11.74
CA TYR A 418 5.59 -7.45 12.09
C TYR A 418 5.58 -6.60 10.82
N ARG A 419 4.66 -5.64 10.79
CA ARG A 419 4.64 -4.60 9.76
C ARG A 419 5.84 -3.66 9.88
N ARG A 420 6.07 -2.91 8.80
CA ARG A 420 7.03 -1.83 8.74
C ARG A 420 6.81 -0.76 9.84
N PRO A 421 7.90 -0.13 10.33
CA PRO A 421 7.85 0.82 11.44
C PRO A 421 7.26 2.19 11.06
N THR A 422 7.40 2.61 9.80
CA THR A 422 6.81 3.85 9.26
C THR A 422 5.57 3.54 8.41
N ASP A 423 4.84 4.52 7.89
CA ASP A 423 3.74 4.30 6.92
C ASP A 423 4.24 4.45 5.47
N TYR A 424 3.84 3.56 4.54
CA TYR A 424 4.35 3.44 3.17
C TYR A 424 3.50 4.35 2.29
N THR A 425 4.14 5.39 1.78
CA THR A 425 3.50 6.55 1.17
C THR A 425 3.22 6.38 -0.31
N LEU A 426 2.34 7.22 -0.86
CA LEU A 426 2.12 7.27 -2.30
C LEU A 426 3.41 7.67 -3.04
N ALA A 427 4.20 8.56 -2.46
CA ALA A 427 5.52 8.93 -2.99
C ALA A 427 6.48 7.73 -3.02
N GLU A 428 6.58 6.96 -1.93
CA GLU A 428 7.41 5.74 -1.89
C GLU A 428 6.93 4.67 -2.88
N PHE A 429 5.63 4.53 -3.10
CA PHE A 429 5.06 3.63 -4.12
C PHE A 429 5.51 4.02 -5.53
N LEU A 430 5.37 5.29 -5.89
CA LEU A 430 5.72 5.81 -7.22
C LEU A 430 7.24 5.77 -7.46
N LEU A 431 8.02 6.27 -6.51
CA LEU A 431 9.49 6.28 -6.61
C LEU A 431 10.06 4.86 -6.58
N GLY A 432 9.51 3.98 -5.75
CA GLY A 432 9.92 2.58 -5.69
C GLY A 432 9.63 1.85 -6.99
N GLY A 433 8.44 2.04 -7.57
CA GLY A 433 8.08 1.45 -8.87
C GLY A 433 9.03 1.91 -9.98
N GLN A 434 9.36 3.20 -10.01
CA GLN A 434 10.34 3.74 -10.94
C GLN A 434 11.75 3.17 -10.70
N ALA A 435 12.25 3.18 -9.46
CA ALA A 435 13.58 2.69 -9.12
C ALA A 435 13.74 1.19 -9.45
N MET A 436 12.71 0.40 -9.17
CA MET A 436 12.64 -1.01 -9.52
C MET A 436 12.66 -1.22 -11.05
N ALA A 437 11.93 -0.41 -11.80
CA ALA A 437 11.92 -0.48 -13.26
C ALA A 437 13.25 -0.06 -13.90
N THR A 438 14.00 0.89 -13.30
CA THR A 438 15.33 1.32 -13.80
C THR A 438 16.36 0.20 -13.79
N MET A 439 16.20 -0.80 -12.92
CA MET A 439 17.05 -1.99 -12.92
C MET A 439 16.92 -2.82 -14.20
N HIS A 440 15.77 -2.74 -14.89
CA HIS A 440 15.49 -3.41 -16.16
C HIS A 440 14.66 -2.48 -17.07
N PRO A 441 15.32 -1.60 -17.85
CA PRO A 441 14.68 -0.49 -18.58
C PRO A 441 13.51 -0.86 -19.50
N GLN A 442 13.42 -2.11 -19.97
CA GLN A 442 12.27 -2.59 -20.73
C GLN A 442 10.93 -2.43 -20.00
N LEU A 443 10.92 -2.33 -18.67
CA LEU A 443 9.71 -2.10 -17.87
C LEU A 443 9.11 -0.70 -18.04
N PHE A 444 9.84 0.22 -18.68
CA PHE A 444 9.32 1.52 -19.15
C PHE A 444 8.75 1.47 -20.57
N SER A 445 8.79 0.32 -21.25
CA SER A 445 8.22 0.17 -22.59
C SER A 445 6.70 0.29 -22.51
N LEU A 446 6.18 1.37 -23.09
CA LEU A 446 4.75 1.57 -23.24
C LEU A 446 4.26 1.00 -24.56
N GLY A 447 3.04 0.49 -24.58
CA GLY A 447 2.43 -0.05 -25.79
C GLY A 447 1.62 -1.31 -25.51
N GLY A 448 1.46 -2.12 -26.54
CA GLY A 448 0.67 -3.33 -26.43
C GLY A 448 0.72 -4.21 -27.68
N ASN A 449 0.16 -5.41 -27.54
CA ASN A 449 -0.09 -6.27 -28.68
C ASN A 449 -1.26 -5.72 -29.53
N ILE A 450 -1.14 -5.84 -30.85
CA ILE A 450 -2.09 -5.29 -31.83
C ILE A 450 -3.07 -6.36 -32.33
N GLY A 451 -3.72 -7.06 -31.39
CA GLY A 451 -4.75 -8.07 -31.67
C GLY A 451 -4.20 -9.47 -31.98
N ARG A 452 -2.89 -9.68 -31.86
CA ARG A 452 -2.23 -10.99 -31.96
C ARG A 452 -1.10 -11.07 -30.94
N VAL A 453 -0.80 -12.27 -30.45
CA VAL A 453 0.36 -12.49 -29.57
C VAL A 453 1.67 -12.16 -30.28
N ASN A 454 2.69 -11.77 -29.53
CA ASN A 454 4.02 -11.42 -30.03
C ASN A 454 4.01 -10.29 -31.07
N THR A 455 3.11 -9.32 -30.95
CA THR A 455 3.02 -8.14 -31.84
C THR A 455 3.19 -6.82 -31.09
N PHE A 456 3.92 -6.86 -29.97
CA PHE A 456 4.07 -5.71 -29.10
C PHE A 456 4.63 -4.53 -29.89
N THR A 457 3.80 -3.49 -29.99
CA THR A 457 4.13 -2.25 -30.68
C THR A 457 4.32 -1.17 -29.63
N GLY A 458 5.44 -0.46 -29.70
CA GLY A 458 5.71 0.67 -28.80
C GLY A 458 4.73 1.82 -29.02
N LEU A 459 4.30 2.43 -27.92
CA LEU A 459 3.62 3.72 -27.90
C LEU A 459 4.67 4.82 -27.86
N ASP A 460 4.67 5.69 -28.86
CA ASP A 460 5.50 6.89 -28.85
C ASP A 460 4.84 7.96 -27.98
N LEU A 461 5.58 8.55 -27.04
CA LEU A 461 5.09 9.64 -26.19
C LEU A 461 4.82 10.91 -27.00
N SER A 462 5.44 11.08 -28.16
CA SER A 462 5.12 12.18 -29.09
C SER A 462 3.69 12.08 -29.63
N ASP A 463 3.12 10.87 -29.70
CA ASP A 463 1.72 10.66 -30.05
C ASP A 463 0.76 11.08 -28.93
N LEU A 464 1.24 11.15 -27.68
CA LEU A 464 0.42 11.42 -26.50
C LEU A 464 0.27 12.89 -26.12
N PHE A 465 1.21 13.74 -26.51
CA PHE A 465 1.29 15.11 -25.98
C PHE A 465 1.68 16.13 -27.05
N GLY A 466 1.63 15.77 -28.33
CA GLY A 466 2.24 16.56 -29.39
C GLY A 466 3.76 16.71 -29.19
N GLY A 467 4.39 17.65 -29.91
CA GLY A 467 5.85 17.84 -29.89
C GLY A 467 6.47 18.18 -28.52
N ALA A 468 5.66 18.42 -27.48
CA ALA A 468 6.11 18.74 -26.12
C ALA A 468 6.93 17.62 -25.44
N PHE A 469 6.85 16.39 -25.97
CA PHE A 469 7.49 15.20 -25.38
C PHE A 469 8.60 14.56 -26.22
N HIS A 470 9.02 15.20 -27.32
CA HIS A 470 10.02 14.61 -28.21
C HIS A 470 11.39 14.36 -27.52
N SER A 471 11.63 14.99 -26.36
CA SER A 471 12.84 14.90 -25.55
C SER A 471 12.68 14.19 -24.19
N TYR A 472 11.48 13.69 -23.88
CA TYR A 472 11.20 13.11 -22.56
C TYR A 472 11.65 11.66 -22.48
N ASN A 473 12.80 11.46 -21.85
CA ASN A 473 13.29 10.12 -21.55
C ASN A 473 12.66 9.63 -20.24
N LEU A 474 11.80 8.61 -20.30
CA LEU A 474 11.14 8.01 -19.12
C LEU A 474 12.13 7.52 -18.05
N LEU A 475 13.38 7.26 -18.43
CA LEU A 475 14.48 6.86 -17.55
C LEU A 475 15.12 8.03 -16.80
N ARG A 476 14.80 9.28 -17.14
CA ARG A 476 15.41 10.47 -16.53
C ARG A 476 14.50 11.12 -15.50
N GLY A 477 15.07 11.41 -14.33
CA GLY A 477 14.40 12.14 -13.26
C GLY A 477 13.08 11.48 -12.86
N ASN A 478 12.01 12.28 -12.77
CA ASN A 478 10.65 11.86 -12.41
C ASN A 478 9.71 11.74 -13.62
N ALA A 479 10.28 11.70 -14.83
CA ALA A 479 9.52 11.78 -16.07
C ALA A 479 8.40 10.73 -16.17
N SER A 480 8.73 9.48 -15.84
CA SER A 480 7.76 8.38 -15.87
C SER A 480 6.60 8.57 -14.88
N ILE A 481 6.89 9.05 -13.67
CA ILE A 481 5.87 9.33 -12.66
C ILE A 481 4.97 10.47 -13.12
N CYS A 482 5.55 11.57 -13.61
CA CYS A 482 4.78 12.72 -14.07
C CYS A 482 3.86 12.36 -15.26
N VAL A 483 4.35 11.59 -16.23
CA VAL A 483 3.52 11.08 -17.34
C VAL A 483 2.37 10.23 -16.81
N GLY A 484 2.65 9.26 -15.93
CA GLY A 484 1.61 8.39 -15.37
C GLY A 484 0.56 9.16 -14.57
N LEU A 485 0.98 10.10 -13.72
CA LEU A 485 0.07 10.93 -12.91
C LEU A 485 -0.78 11.87 -13.78
N GLN A 486 -0.22 12.47 -14.82
CA GLN A 486 -0.99 13.36 -15.70
C GLN A 486 -2.05 12.60 -16.50
N VAL A 487 -1.71 11.39 -16.97
CA VAL A 487 -2.71 10.52 -17.62
C VAL A 487 -3.75 10.06 -16.61
N LEU A 488 -3.36 9.69 -15.38
CA LEU A 488 -4.32 9.32 -14.33
C LEU A 488 -5.29 10.47 -14.01
N LYS A 489 -4.79 11.71 -13.93
CA LYS A 489 -5.61 12.91 -13.75
C LYS A 489 -6.59 13.10 -14.91
N THR A 490 -6.15 12.86 -16.14
CA THR A 490 -7.00 12.97 -17.34
C THR A 490 -8.09 11.91 -17.39
N LEU A 491 -7.77 10.68 -16.95
CA LEU A 491 -8.72 9.57 -16.91
C LEU A 491 -9.70 9.67 -15.72
N THR A 492 -9.32 10.39 -14.66
CA THR A 492 -10.19 10.63 -13.50
C THR A 492 -11.30 11.61 -13.89
N PRO A 493 -12.59 11.23 -13.76
CA PRO A 493 -13.70 12.12 -14.09
C PRO A 493 -13.64 13.43 -13.29
N SER A 494 -14.01 14.55 -13.90
CA SER A 494 -14.08 15.83 -13.19
C SER A 494 -15.31 15.86 -12.26
N PRO A 495 -15.14 16.15 -10.95
CA PRO A 495 -16.25 16.23 -10.00
C PRO A 495 -17.22 17.39 -10.29
N PHE A 496 -16.83 18.35 -11.14
CA PHE A 496 -17.61 19.54 -11.46
C PHE A 496 -18.49 19.41 -12.72
N SER A 497 -18.42 18.29 -13.43
CA SER A 497 -19.40 18.03 -14.48
C SER A 497 -20.75 17.65 -13.85
N SER A 498 -21.85 18.09 -14.45
CA SER A 498 -23.21 17.80 -13.96
C SER A 498 -23.51 16.29 -13.87
N VAL A 499 -22.82 15.47 -14.66
CA VAL A 499 -22.93 14.01 -14.67
C VAL A 499 -22.22 13.37 -13.48
N TYR A 500 -21.11 13.96 -13.00
CA TYR A 500 -20.27 13.39 -11.94
C TYR A 500 -20.34 14.16 -10.60
N ALA A 501 -21.24 15.13 -10.47
CA ALA A 501 -21.46 15.89 -9.23
C ALA A 501 -21.80 15.01 -8.01
N ASN A 502 -22.24 13.76 -8.22
CA ASN A 502 -22.51 12.80 -7.15
C ASN A 502 -21.28 11.93 -6.76
N PHE A 503 -20.18 12.03 -7.50
CA PHE A 503 -18.92 11.32 -7.25
C PHE A 503 -17.88 12.19 -6.53
N VAL A 504 -18.28 13.39 -6.10
CA VAL A 504 -17.40 14.46 -5.61
C VAL A 504 -16.40 13.98 -4.56
N VAL A 505 -16.80 13.04 -3.71
CA VAL A 505 -15.99 12.60 -2.57
C VAL A 505 -14.85 11.66 -2.98
N PRO A 506 -15.09 10.48 -3.61
CA PRO A 506 -14.02 9.66 -4.14
C PRO A 506 -13.11 10.42 -5.13
N LEU A 507 -13.66 11.29 -5.97
CA LEU A 507 -12.87 12.08 -6.91
C LEU A 507 -11.97 13.08 -6.17
N LYS A 508 -12.49 13.80 -5.18
CA LYS A 508 -11.70 14.72 -4.36
C LYS A 508 -10.63 14.00 -3.54
N LEU A 509 -10.86 12.77 -3.07
CA LEU A 509 -9.82 11.95 -2.43
C LEU A 509 -8.63 11.69 -3.37
N ILE A 510 -8.89 11.40 -4.65
CA ILE A 510 -7.86 11.18 -5.65
C ILE A 510 -7.09 12.50 -5.90
N GLU A 511 -7.82 13.58 -6.09
CA GLU A 511 -7.23 14.91 -6.33
C GLU A 511 -6.38 15.39 -5.15
N ASP A 512 -6.89 15.34 -3.92
CA ASP A 512 -6.19 15.78 -2.70
C ASP A 512 -4.90 14.98 -2.47
N ALA A 513 -4.84 13.73 -2.91
CA ALA A 513 -3.68 12.87 -2.76
C ALA A 513 -2.63 13.06 -3.87
N ILE A 514 -3.05 13.25 -5.12
CA ILE A 514 -2.14 13.34 -6.28
C ILE A 514 -1.68 14.80 -6.53
N ASN A 515 -2.52 15.80 -6.27
CA ASN A 515 -2.16 17.20 -6.55
C ASN A 515 -0.88 17.68 -5.84
N PRO A 516 -0.62 17.35 -4.56
CA PRO A 516 0.63 17.70 -3.89
C PRO A 516 1.86 17.11 -4.59
N LEU A 517 1.71 15.94 -5.20
CA LEU A 517 2.81 15.22 -5.86
C LEU A 517 3.26 15.89 -7.15
N PHE A 518 2.36 16.51 -7.92
CA PHE A 518 2.77 17.30 -9.09
C PHE A 518 3.72 18.44 -8.70
N LYS A 519 3.45 19.11 -7.58
CA LYS A 519 4.30 20.19 -7.07
C LYS A 519 5.63 19.66 -6.54
N VAL A 520 5.59 18.64 -5.68
CA VAL A 520 6.80 18.07 -5.05
C VAL A 520 7.73 17.46 -6.08
N MET A 521 7.18 16.83 -7.12
CA MET A 521 7.97 16.26 -8.21
C MET A 521 8.20 17.24 -9.36
N ASN A 522 7.88 18.53 -9.23
CA ASN A 522 8.09 19.51 -10.30
C ASN A 522 7.58 19.01 -11.68
N CYS A 523 6.43 18.34 -11.67
CA CYS A 523 5.87 17.76 -12.87
C CYS A 523 5.37 18.89 -13.78
N PRO A 524 5.74 18.89 -15.07
CA PRO A 524 5.21 19.87 -16.00
C PRO A 524 3.68 19.76 -16.11
N ILE A 525 3.03 20.90 -16.27
CA ILE A 525 1.60 20.99 -16.58
C ILE A 525 1.47 20.75 -18.09
N PHE A 526 0.57 19.85 -18.49
CA PHE A 526 0.27 19.62 -19.89
C PHE A 526 -1.06 20.27 -20.23
N GLU A 527 -1.07 21.07 -21.30
CA GLU A 527 -2.31 21.53 -21.94
C GLU A 527 -3.00 20.33 -22.62
N ASP A 528 -4.31 20.47 -22.85
CA ASP A 528 -5.23 19.39 -23.25
C ASP A 528 -4.60 18.33 -24.17
N LEU A 529 -4.72 17.07 -23.76
CA LEU A 529 -4.19 15.90 -24.45
C LEU A 529 -5.01 15.62 -25.72
N SER A 530 -4.81 16.44 -26.73
CA SER A 530 -5.47 16.31 -28.03
C SER A 530 -4.46 16.44 -29.18
N LYS A 531 -4.65 15.62 -30.22
CA LYS A 531 -3.85 15.66 -31.46
C LYS A 531 -4.80 15.82 -32.63
N GLY A 532 -4.80 16.99 -33.27
CA GLY A 532 -5.63 17.27 -34.44
C GLY A 532 -7.15 17.24 -34.16
N GLY A 533 -7.58 17.65 -32.97
CA GLY A 533 -9.00 17.68 -32.57
C GLY A 533 -9.54 16.36 -32.00
N THR A 534 -8.78 15.26 -32.09
CA THR A 534 -9.09 13.98 -31.44
C THR A 534 -8.38 13.90 -30.09
N THR A 535 -9.04 13.38 -29.05
CA THR A 535 -8.36 13.13 -27.77
C THR A 535 -7.26 12.10 -27.98
N VAL A 536 -6.15 12.28 -27.28
CA VAL A 536 -5.01 11.34 -27.31
C VAL A 536 -5.44 9.93 -26.93
N TRP A 537 -6.39 9.81 -26.01
CA TRP A 537 -6.90 8.52 -25.56
C TRP A 537 -7.68 7.78 -26.65
N ASP A 538 -8.44 8.49 -27.48
CA ASP A 538 -9.13 7.88 -28.63
C ASP A 538 -8.14 7.41 -29.70
N ALA A 539 -7.06 8.17 -29.92
CA ALA A 539 -5.98 7.75 -30.82
C ALA A 539 -5.27 6.48 -30.31
N ILE A 540 -4.96 6.41 -29.01
CA ILE A 540 -4.41 5.21 -28.37
C ILE A 540 -5.37 4.03 -28.54
N LYS A 541 -6.65 4.20 -28.20
CA LYS A 541 -7.67 3.15 -28.34
C LYS A 541 -7.82 2.70 -29.79
N GLY A 542 -7.69 3.61 -30.76
CA GLY A 542 -7.69 3.30 -32.18
C GLY A 542 -6.56 2.35 -32.58
N ARG A 543 -5.35 2.57 -32.04
CA ARG A 543 -4.13 1.82 -32.38
C ARG A 543 -3.93 0.55 -31.56
N PHE A 544 -4.30 0.57 -30.28
CA PHE A 544 -4.04 -0.51 -29.33
C PHE A 544 -5.36 -1.13 -28.86
N PRO A 545 -5.73 -2.32 -29.36
CA PRO A 545 -6.97 -2.98 -28.97
C PRO A 545 -7.06 -3.18 -27.45
N GLY A 546 -5.95 -3.54 -26.78
CA GLY A 546 -5.90 -3.72 -25.32
C GLY A 546 -6.23 -2.45 -24.52
N ALA A 547 -5.96 -1.26 -25.06
CA ALA A 547 -6.31 0.00 -24.39
C ALA A 547 -7.83 0.25 -24.35
N LYS A 548 -8.60 -0.39 -25.25
CA LYS A 548 -10.08 -0.37 -25.23
C LYS A 548 -10.66 -1.33 -24.18
N MET A 549 -9.85 -2.24 -23.66
CA MET A 549 -10.31 -3.37 -22.86
C MET A 549 -10.42 -3.09 -21.36
N GLY A 550 -10.30 -1.83 -20.93
CA GLY A 550 -10.36 -1.47 -19.51
C GLY A 550 -11.09 -0.17 -19.24
N PRO A 551 -11.47 0.06 -17.97
CA PRO A 551 -12.24 -0.89 -17.16
C PRO A 551 -13.51 -1.32 -17.92
N PHE A 552 -14.11 -2.46 -17.57
CA PHE A 552 -15.27 -2.94 -18.33
C PHE A 552 -16.33 -1.83 -18.39
N PRO A 553 -16.73 -1.37 -19.60
CA PRO A 553 -17.86 -0.47 -19.69
C PRO A 553 -19.06 -1.19 -19.09
N TYR A 554 -19.62 -0.48 -18.12
CA TYR A 554 -20.94 -0.58 -17.52
C TYR A 554 -21.94 -1.49 -18.22
#